data_AF-A0A7X7BLG1-F1
#
_entry.id   AF-A0A7X7BLG1-F1
#
_cell.length_a   1.000
_cell.length_b   1.000
_cell.length_c   1.000
_cell.angle_alpha   90.00
_cell.angle_beta   90.00
_cell.angle_gamma   90.00
#
_symmetry.space_group_name_H-M   'P 1'
#
loop_
_entity.id
_entity.type
_entity.pdbx_description
1 polymer ?
#
loop_
_entity_poly.entity_id
_entity_poly.type
_entity_poly.pdbx_seq_one_letter_code
_entity_poly.pdbx_strand_id
1 'polypeptide(L)' 'MSRPVKWRKVCCMPESNQFGPLDIETESRGSINMTIDEYETIRLIDLEQFKQEECAAHMNVARTTVQGIYNEA' A
#
# COMPACT_ATOMS: atom_id res chain seq x y z
N MET A 1 -27.27 8.32 -1.39
CA MET A 1 -27.05 6.89 -1.68
C MET A 1 -25.58 6.59 -1.48
N SER A 2 -25.24 5.62 -0.63
CA SER A 2 -23.85 5.23 -0.37
C SER A 2 -23.27 4.58 -1.63
N ARG A 3 -22.10 5.04 -2.09
CA ARG A 3 -21.42 4.46 -3.24
C ARG A 3 -21.14 2.97 -2.94
N PRO A 4 -21.52 2.02 -3.81
CA PRO A 4 -21.21 0.61 -3.62
C PRO A 4 -19.71 0.43 -3.41
N VAL A 5 -19.34 -0.32 -2.36
CA VAL A 5 -17.93 -0.60 -2.04
C VAL A 5 -17.38 -1.52 -3.12
N LYS A 6 -16.42 -1.02 -3.90
CA LYS A 6 -15.72 -1.82 -4.90
C LYS A 6 -14.55 -2.51 -4.22
N TRP A 7 -14.55 -3.84 -4.21
CA TRP A 7 -13.47 -4.65 -3.64
C TRP A 7 -12.18 -4.41 -4.43
N ARG A 8 -11.10 -4.09 -3.70
CA ARG A 8 -9.76 -3.91 -4.25
C ARG A 8 -9.06 -5.27 -4.36
N LYS A 9 -8.21 -5.45 -5.37
CA LYS A 9 -7.31 -6.62 -5.43
C LYS A 9 -5.97 -6.23 -4.86
N VAL A 10 -5.62 -6.85 -3.74
CA VAL A 10 -4.25 -6.90 -3.23
C VAL A 10 -3.73 -8.29 -3.57
N CYS A 11 -2.64 -8.38 -4.32
CA CYS A 11 -2.16 -9.67 -4.82
C CYS A 11 -1.24 -10.39 -3.84
N CYS A 12 -0.60 -9.69 -2.89
CA CYS A 12 0.30 -10.31 -1.92
C CYS A 12 0.23 -9.65 -0.53
N MET A 13 0.38 -10.46 0.51
CA MET A 13 0.75 -9.98 1.85
C MET A 13 2.27 -9.77 1.91
N PRO A 14 2.75 -8.80 2.70
CA PRO A 14 4.19 -8.66 2.94
C PRO A 14 4.74 -9.91 3.63
N GLU A 15 5.93 -10.35 3.23
CA GLU A 15 6.61 -11.49 3.87
C GLU A 15 7.05 -11.16 5.31
N SER A 16 7.33 -9.89 5.58
CA SER A 16 7.64 -9.37 6.91
C SER A 16 6.73 -8.19 7.22
N ASN A 17 5.98 -8.28 8.31
CA ASN A 17 5.01 -7.25 8.73
C ASN A 17 5.62 -6.16 9.61
N GLN A 18 6.89 -6.31 10.01
CA GLN A 18 7.61 -5.37 10.85
C GLN A 18 9.05 -5.30 10.38
N PHE A 19 9.58 -4.08 10.34
CA PHE A 19 10.98 -3.83 10.02
C PHE A 19 11.51 -2.74 10.95
N GLY A 20 12.67 -2.99 11.54
CA GLY A 20 13.32 -2.06 12.46
C GLY A 20 13.98 -2.77 13.64
N PRO A 21 14.48 -2.00 14.62
CA PRO A 21 15.03 -2.55 15.86
C PRO A 21 13.91 -3.12 16.73
N LEU A 22 13.56 -4.39 16.50
CA LEU A 22 12.46 -5.09 17.19
C LEU A 22 12.75 -5.35 18.69
N ASP A 23 14.03 -5.37 19.09
CA ASP A 23 14.48 -5.64 20.45
C ASP A 23 14.48 -4.40 21.37
N ILE A 24 14.11 -3.23 20.84
CA ILE A 24 14.05 -2.00 21.62
C ILE A 24 12.57 -1.70 21.85
N GLU A 25 12.16 -1.55 23.11
CA GLU A 25 10.84 -1.03 23.50
C GLU A 25 10.67 0.38 22.91
N THR A 26 10.25 0.42 21.65
CA THR A 26 10.13 1.63 20.86
C THR A 26 8.75 2.21 21.13
N GLU A 27 8.38 2.37 22.41
CA GLU A 27 7.12 2.99 22.80
C GLU A 27 7.13 4.51 22.55
N SER A 28 8.25 5.09 22.10
CA SER A 28 8.43 6.55 22.03
C SER A 28 8.95 7.10 20.69
N ARG A 29 9.27 6.26 19.70
CA ARG A 29 9.66 6.75 18.36
C ARG A 29 8.64 6.27 17.36
N GLY A 30 7.84 7.22 16.84
CA GLY A 30 6.70 6.98 15.97
C GLY A 30 6.93 5.84 14.97
N SER A 31 6.21 4.73 15.18
CA SER A 31 6.12 3.64 14.23
C SER A 31 5.27 4.10 13.04
N ILE A 32 5.78 3.94 11.82
CA ILE A 32 4.99 4.15 10.61
C ILE A 32 4.19 2.87 10.38
N ASN A 33 2.87 2.97 10.55
CA ASN A 33 1.96 1.90 10.20
C ASN A 33 1.49 2.12 8.78
N MET A 34 1.74 1.14 7.92
CA MET A 34 1.33 1.17 6.52
C MET A 34 0.22 0.15 6.29
N THR A 35 -0.79 0.54 5.54
CA THR A 35 -1.85 -0.35 5.09
C THR A 35 -1.34 -1.29 4.01
N ILE A 36 -2.03 -2.41 3.83
CA ILE A 36 -1.70 -3.39 2.78
C ILE A 36 -1.79 -2.75 1.38
N ASP A 37 -2.69 -1.79 1.18
CA ASP A 37 -2.87 -1.09 -0.10
C ASP A 37 -1.68 -0.17 -0.41
N GLU A 38 -1.20 0.57 0.59
CA GLU A 38 0.00 1.42 0.47
C GLU A 38 1.25 0.58 0.18
N TYR A 39 1.41 -0.53 0.89
CA TYR A 39 2.50 -1.48 0.66
C TYR A 39 2.48 -2.05 -0.77
N GLU A 40 1.33 -2.54 -1.23
CA GLU A 40 1.19 -3.11 -2.57
C GLU A 40 1.43 -2.05 -3.66
N THR A 41 0.99 -0.81 -3.42
CA THR A 41 1.18 0.30 -4.36
C THR A 41 2.65 0.68 -4.49
N ILE A 42 3.39 0.81 -3.38
CA ILE A 42 4.83 1.05 -3.38
C ILE A 42 5.56 -0.11 -4.05
N ARG A 43 5.18 -1.37 -3.73
CA ARG A 43 5.81 -2.54 -4.35
C ARG A 43 5.65 -2.53 -5.87
N LEU A 44 4.43 -2.30 -6.37
CA LEU A 44 4.20 -2.30 -7.81
C LEU A 44 4.90 -1.14 -8.52
N ILE A 45 4.90 0.06 -7.93
CA ILE A 45 5.46 1.25 -8.56
C ILE A 45 6.99 1.33 -8.40
N ASP A 46 7.50 1.23 -7.17
CA ASP A 46 8.93 1.43 -6.88
C ASP A 46 9.76 0.17 -7.15
N LEU A 47 9.27 -1.02 -6.76
CA LEU A 47 10.03 -2.26 -6.93
C LEU A 47 9.85 -2.85 -8.33
N GLU A 48 8.61 -3.01 -8.79
CA GLU A 48 8.29 -3.59 -10.10
C GLU A 48 8.28 -2.56 -11.24
N GLN A 49 8.47 -1.27 -10.94
CA GLN A 49 8.58 -0.17 -11.92
C GLN A 49 7.30 0.04 -12.76
N PHE A 50 6.12 -0.28 -12.19
CA PHE A 50 4.84 -0.06 -12.87
C PHE A 50 4.49 1.41 -12.92
N LYS A 51 3.84 1.83 -14.00
CA LYS A 51 3.17 3.12 -14.06
C LYS A 51 1.88 3.09 -13.24
N GLN A 52 1.42 4.26 -12.79
CA GLN A 52 0.17 4.40 -12.02
C GLN A 52 -1.05 3.77 -12.71
N GLU A 53 -1.09 3.81 -14.06
CA GLU A 53 -2.16 3.17 -14.84
C GLU A 53 -2.12 1.64 -14.77
N GLU A 54 -0.91 1.07 -14.84
CA GLU A 54 -0.68 -0.38 -14.78
C GLU A 54 -0.96 -0.90 -13.37
N CYS A 55 -0.49 -0.19 -12.34
CA CYS A 55 -0.81 -0.47 -10.94
C CYS A 55 -2.33 -0.42 -10.69
N ALA A 56 -3.03 0.59 -11.24
CA ALA A 56 -4.48 0.72 -11.08
C ALA A 56 -5.25 -0.41 -11.75
N ALA A 57 -4.81 -0.81 -12.96
CA ALA A 57 -5.37 -1.96 -13.66
C ALA A 57 -5.14 -3.26 -12.86
N HIS A 58 -3.94 -3.44 -12.31
CA HIS A 58 -3.57 -4.60 -11.51
C HIS A 58 -4.40 -4.70 -10.22
N MET A 59 -4.57 -3.59 -9.50
CA MET A 59 -5.35 -3.53 -8.25
C MET A 59 -6.87 -3.39 -8.47
N ASN A 60 -7.33 -3.28 -9.73
CA ASN A 60 -8.73 -3.07 -10.15
C ASN A 60 -9.39 -1.81 -9.54
N VAL A 61 -8.60 -0.74 -9.39
CA VAL A 61 -9.04 0.56 -8.87
C VAL A 61 -8.87 1.66 -9.92
N ALA A 62 -9.38 2.86 -9.65
CA ALA A 62 -9.14 4.00 -10.53
C ALA A 62 -7.69 4.49 -10.40
N ARG A 63 -7.11 5.02 -11.48
CA ARG A 63 -5.77 5.63 -11.46
C ARG A 63 -5.63 6.69 -10.36
N THR A 64 -6.65 7.52 -10.16
CA THR A 64 -6.66 8.55 -9.10
C THR A 64 -6.68 7.95 -7.69
N THR A 65 -7.21 6.74 -7.52
CA THR A 65 -7.17 6.02 -6.24
C THR A 65 -5.75 5.55 -5.93
N VAL A 66 -5.04 4.99 -6.92
CA VAL A 66 -3.62 4.62 -6.76
C VAL A 66 -2.78 5.85 -6.43
N GLN A 67 -3.02 6.97 -7.12
CA GLN A 67 -2.31 8.21 -6.83
C GLN A 67 -2.56 8.71 -5.41
N GLY A 68 -3.79 8.57 -4.89
CA GLY A 68 -4.10 8.89 -3.49
C GLY A 68 -3.35 7.99 -2.52
N ILE A 69 -3.43 6.67 -2.70
CA ILE A 69 -2.75 5.68 -1.86
C ILE A 69 -1.23 5.92 -1.88
N TYR A 70 -0.64 6.15 -3.05
CA TYR A 70 0.79 6.41 -3.19
C TYR A 70 1.26 7.69 -2.49
N ASN A 71 0.40 8.71 -2.41
CA ASN A 71 0.75 9.97 -1.74
C ASN A 71 0.57 9.90 -0.21
N GLU A 72 -0.24 8.95 0.28
CA GLU A 72 -0.48 8.72 1.71
C GLU A 72 0.56 7.78 2.34
N ALA A 73 1.22 6.97 1.50
CA ALA A 73 2.30 6.06 1.87
C ALA A 73 3.62 6.79 2.17
#